data_AF-A0AA35RI36-F1
#
_entry.id   AF-A0AA35RI36-F1
#
_cell.length_a   1.000
_cell.length_b   1.000
_cell.length_c   1.000
_cell.angle_alpha   90.00
_cell.angle_beta   90.00
_cell.angle_gamma   90.00
#
_symmetry.space_group_name_H-M   'P 1'
#
loop_
_entity.id
_entity.type
_entity.pdbx_description
1 polymer ?
#
loop_
_entity_poly.entity_id
_entity_poly.type
_entity_poly.pdbx_seq_one_letter_code
_entity_poly.pdbx_strand_id
1 'polypeptide(L)'
;MDDINRNTFERLIKDDRANRDSTKWQGTLIDYLEKVRENPGMTRLSHNRLYNMMTAQGMSEITESDDPRVKRLYKDEPIKVYNFFKDEFFGIERTASQIVRYFHSASLKGEESRQVLYLMGPVGSGKSSLVEKLQRGLEEAEPIYAIADCPMFEEPLHLIPRHLRKEFEKMLEVQIEGDLCPICRHRLKEELAHAMKNSPSSKWNFPSVIGGALALSRRLIPITKIRLY
;
A
#
# COMPACT_ATOMS: atom_id res chain seq x y z
N MET A 1 3.78 -39.61 23.20
CA MET A 1 3.61 -39.23 21.77
C MET A 1 3.55 -37.70 21.60
N ASP A 2 3.89 -36.91 22.64
CA ASP A 2 3.56 -35.48 22.73
C ASP A 2 4.74 -34.53 22.45
N ASP A 3 5.99 -35.02 22.44
CA ASP A 3 7.19 -34.21 22.19
C ASP A 3 7.45 -33.88 20.71
N ILE A 4 6.90 -34.67 19.78
CA ILE A 4 7.07 -34.45 18.33
C ILE A 4 6.33 -33.17 17.91
N ASN A 5 5.19 -32.87 18.53
CA ASN A 5 4.38 -31.70 18.20
C ASN A 5 5.00 -30.40 18.72
N ARG A 6 5.49 -30.37 19.98
CA ARG A 6 6.05 -29.15 20.58
C ARG A 6 7.29 -28.63 19.85
N ASN A 7 8.24 -29.51 19.54
CA ASN A 7 9.45 -29.14 18.80
C ASN A 7 9.16 -28.71 17.35
N THR A 8 8.15 -29.32 16.72
CA THR A 8 7.71 -28.93 15.38
C THR A 8 7.04 -27.56 15.38
N PHE A 9 6.16 -27.26 16.35
CA PHE A 9 5.57 -25.94 16.51
C PHE A 9 6.61 -24.87 16.81
N GLU A 10 7.58 -25.14 17.69
CA GLU A 10 8.65 -24.21 18.02
C GLU A 10 9.55 -23.91 16.81
N ARG A 11 9.86 -24.93 16.00
CA ARG A 11 10.62 -24.75 14.76
C ARG A 11 9.84 -23.94 13.73
N LEU A 12 8.56 -24.26 13.49
CA LEU A 12 7.72 -23.48 12.57
C LEU A 12 7.58 -22.02 12.98
N ILE A 13 7.45 -21.74 14.29
CA ILE A 13 7.39 -20.37 14.81
C ILE A 13 8.75 -19.66 14.66
N LYS A 14 9.87 -20.36 14.89
CA LYS A 14 11.22 -19.80 14.70
C LYS A 14 11.52 -19.52 13.24
N ASP A 15 11.16 -20.43 12.33
CA ASP A 15 11.37 -20.29 10.89
C ASP A 15 10.47 -19.16 10.32
N ASP A 16 9.22 -19.05 10.77
CA ASP A 16 8.33 -17.92 10.44
C ASP A 16 8.89 -16.59 10.98
N ARG A 17 9.40 -16.54 12.21
CA ARG A 17 10.04 -15.33 12.76
C ARG A 17 11.32 -14.95 12.01
N ALA A 18 12.17 -15.92 11.70
CA ALA A 18 13.42 -15.69 10.98
C ALA A 18 13.18 -15.13 9.56
N ASN A 19 12.19 -15.68 8.84
CA ASN A 19 11.77 -15.15 7.53
C ASN A 19 11.15 -13.75 7.63
N ARG A 20 10.47 -13.44 8.75
CA ARG A 20 9.92 -12.10 9.01
C ARG A 20 11.00 -11.08 9.31
N ASP A 21 12.06 -11.48 10.00
CA ASP A 21 13.13 -10.56 10.43
C ASP A 21 14.15 -10.31 9.31
N SER A 22 14.38 -11.27 8.40
CA SER A 22 15.26 -11.06 7.24
C SER A 22 14.75 -10.00 6.24
N THR A 23 13.47 -9.63 6.31
CA THR A 23 12.80 -8.72 5.37
C THR A 23 12.45 -7.36 6.00
N LYS A 24 12.81 -7.14 7.27
CA LYS A 24 12.55 -5.88 7.98
C LYS A 24 13.77 -4.98 7.86
N TRP A 25 13.65 -3.99 6.98
CA TRP A 25 14.54 -2.83 7.02
C TRP A 25 14.20 -1.98 8.24
N GLN A 26 15.24 -1.57 8.98
CA GLN A 26 15.12 -0.56 10.02
C GLN A 26 16.25 0.45 9.82
N GLY A 27 15.90 1.74 9.81
CA GLY A 27 16.86 2.81 9.61
C GLY A 27 16.39 4.12 10.19
N THR A 28 17.17 5.18 10.00
CA THR A 28 16.79 6.55 10.38
C THR A 28 15.97 7.20 9.26
N LEU A 29 15.36 8.35 9.55
CA LEU A 29 14.71 9.17 8.51
C LEU A 29 15.70 9.56 7.40
N ILE A 30 16.98 9.79 7.73
CA ILE A 30 17.99 10.16 6.73
C ILE A 30 18.25 9.00 5.77
N ASP A 31 18.45 7.79 6.30
CA ASP A 31 18.63 6.58 5.49
C ASP A 31 17.40 6.33 4.60
N TYR A 32 16.21 6.65 5.10
CA TYR A 32 14.98 6.59 4.33
C TYR A 32 14.96 7.61 3.18
N LEU A 33 15.34 8.87 3.44
CA LEU A 33 15.37 9.91 2.40
C LEU A 33 16.36 9.58 1.28
N GLU A 34 17.46 8.90 1.58
CA GLU A 34 18.39 8.41 0.55
C GLU A 34 17.75 7.35 -0.34
N LYS A 35 16.99 6.41 0.25
CA LYS A 35 16.21 5.42 -0.53
C LYS A 35 15.15 6.08 -1.40
N VAL A 36 14.47 7.11 -0.88
CA VAL A 36 13.48 7.87 -1.64
C VAL A 36 14.14 8.62 -2.79
N ARG A 37 15.36 9.16 -2.59
CA ARG A 37 16.13 9.81 -3.65
C ARG A 37 16.53 8.81 -4.75
N GLU A 38 16.90 7.58 -4.38
CA GLU A 38 17.24 6.52 -5.35
C GLU A 38 16.01 6.01 -6.12
N ASN A 39 14.87 5.89 -5.44
CA ASN A 39 13.61 5.47 -6.04
C ASN A 39 12.44 6.34 -5.54
N PRO A 40 12.16 7.48 -6.20
CA PRO A 40 11.03 8.35 -5.85
C PRO A 40 9.68 7.65 -5.95
N GLY A 41 9.61 6.57 -6.73
CA GLY A 41 8.42 5.75 -6.89
C GLY A 41 7.97 5.02 -5.62
N MET A 42 8.82 4.95 -4.59
CA MET A 42 8.48 4.31 -3.31
C MET A 42 7.40 5.08 -2.55
N THR A 43 7.35 6.42 -2.65
CA THR A 43 6.50 7.26 -1.77
C THR A 43 5.17 7.63 -2.43
N ARG A 44 4.58 6.69 -3.18
CA ARG A 44 3.34 6.89 -3.93
C ARG A 44 2.10 6.81 -3.04
N LEU A 45 1.09 7.59 -3.40
CA LEU A 45 -0.26 7.51 -2.82
C LEU A 45 -0.85 6.10 -2.96
N SER A 46 -1.72 5.72 -2.01
CA SER A 46 -2.36 4.40 -1.97
C SER A 46 -3.11 4.07 -3.27
N HIS A 47 -3.80 5.05 -3.87
CA HIS A 47 -4.50 4.85 -5.14
C HIS A 47 -3.54 4.59 -6.31
N ASN A 48 -2.39 5.26 -6.33
CA ASN A 48 -1.37 5.07 -7.36
C ASN A 48 -0.72 3.68 -7.23
N ARG A 49 -0.45 3.23 -5.99
CA ARG A 49 0.02 1.87 -5.72
C ARG A 49 -0.96 0.81 -6.22
N LEU A 50 -2.24 0.94 -5.89
CA LEU A 50 -3.28 0.01 -6.36
C LEU A 50 -3.41 0.01 -7.88
N TYR A 51 -3.39 1.19 -8.52
CA TYR A 51 -3.42 1.30 -9.97
C TYR A 51 -2.23 0.60 -10.65
N ASN A 52 -1.01 0.88 -10.18
CA ASN A 52 0.20 0.28 -10.72
C ASN A 52 0.20 -1.24 -10.53
N MET A 53 -0.21 -1.72 -9.35
CA MET A 53 -0.37 -3.15 -9.07
C MET A 53 -1.31 -3.84 -10.06
N MET A 54 -2.49 -3.25 -10.31
CA MET A 54 -3.47 -3.83 -11.25
C MET A 54 -3.02 -3.79 -12.71
N THR A 55 -2.13 -2.86 -13.07
CA THR A 55 -1.64 -2.68 -14.44
C THR A 55 -0.26 -3.31 -14.70
N ALA A 56 0.47 -3.70 -13.65
CA ALA A 56 1.83 -4.25 -13.74
C ALA A 56 1.93 -5.49 -14.62
N GLN A 57 0.91 -6.36 -14.60
CA GLN A 57 0.86 -7.58 -15.40
C GLN A 57 0.42 -7.33 -16.86
N GLY A 58 0.17 -6.08 -17.23
CA GLY A 58 -0.32 -5.69 -18.55
C GLY A 58 -1.84 -5.85 -18.72
N MET A 59 -2.32 -5.40 -19.88
CA MET A 59 -3.72 -5.50 -20.29
C MET A 59 -3.80 -5.94 -21.74
N SER A 60 -4.91 -6.58 -22.09
CA SER A 60 -5.28 -6.95 -23.45
C SER A 60 -6.57 -6.24 -23.83
N GLU A 61 -6.65 -5.74 -25.06
CA GLU A 61 -7.89 -5.15 -25.59
C GLU A 61 -8.61 -6.20 -26.42
N ILE A 62 -9.80 -6.58 -25.96
CA ILE A 62 -10.69 -7.45 -26.71
C ILE A 62 -11.53 -6.54 -27.61
N THR A 63 -10.93 -6.16 -28.74
CA THR A 63 -11.59 -5.38 -29.80
C THR A 63 -11.91 -6.27 -31.00
N GLU A 64 -11.08 -7.29 -31.22
CA GLU A 64 -11.09 -8.15 -32.41
C GLU A 64 -10.83 -9.61 -32.03
N SER A 65 -11.60 -10.17 -31.09
CA SER A 65 -11.57 -11.63 -30.93
C SER A 65 -12.40 -12.27 -32.06
N ASP A 66 -11.78 -13.11 -32.87
CA ASP A 66 -12.46 -13.99 -33.84
C ASP A 66 -13.39 -15.01 -33.18
N ASP A 67 -13.35 -15.11 -31.84
CA ASP A 67 -14.21 -16.02 -31.09
C ASP A 67 -15.68 -15.54 -31.08
N PRO A 68 -16.61 -16.27 -31.72
CA PRO A 68 -18.03 -15.90 -31.80
C PRO A 68 -18.70 -15.79 -30.42
N ARG A 69 -18.14 -16.44 -29.39
CA ARG A 69 -18.65 -16.39 -28.01
C ARG A 69 -18.43 -15.02 -27.38
N VAL A 70 -17.27 -14.43 -27.64
CA VAL A 70 -16.85 -13.14 -27.08
C VAL A 70 -17.63 -11.99 -27.72
N LYS A 71 -17.84 -12.02 -29.04
CA LYS A 71 -18.71 -11.05 -29.74
C LYS A 71 -20.14 -11.05 -29.22
N ARG A 72 -20.69 -12.22 -28.87
CA ARG A 72 -22.04 -12.33 -28.27
C ARG A 72 -22.14 -11.72 -26.87
N LEU A 73 -21.10 -11.85 -26.07
CA LEU A 73 -21.08 -11.36 -24.68
C LEU A 73 -20.89 -9.85 -24.61
N TYR A 74 -20.09 -9.27 -25.51
CA TYR A 74 -19.59 -7.91 -25.33
C TYR A 74 -20.05 -6.89 -26.39
N LYS A 75 -20.69 -7.32 -27.48
CA LYS A 75 -21.07 -6.46 -28.62
C LYS A 75 -19.85 -5.69 -29.19
N ASP A 76 -20.03 -4.79 -30.14
CA ASP A 76 -18.93 -4.05 -30.81
C ASP A 76 -18.17 -3.05 -29.89
N GLU A 77 -18.28 -3.18 -28.56
CA GLU A 77 -17.56 -2.31 -27.62
C GLU A 77 -16.19 -2.91 -27.27
N PRO A 78 -15.08 -2.16 -27.46
CA PRO A 78 -13.75 -2.61 -27.04
C PRO A 78 -13.68 -2.71 -25.52
N ILE A 79 -13.28 -3.87 -25.00
CA ILE A 79 -13.13 -4.09 -23.55
C ILE A 79 -11.67 -4.34 -23.20
N LYS A 80 -11.20 -3.57 -22.20
CA LYS A 80 -9.88 -3.75 -21.60
C LYS A 80 -9.94 -4.85 -20.55
N VAL A 81 -9.18 -5.92 -20.78
CA VAL A 81 -9.00 -7.02 -19.84
C VAL A 81 -7.62 -6.92 -19.22
N TYR A 82 -7.60 -6.62 -17.92
CA TYR A 82 -6.38 -6.52 -17.14
C TYR A 82 -5.96 -7.91 -16.66
N ASN A 83 -4.71 -8.31 -16.94
CA ASN A 83 -4.22 -9.65 -16.63
C ASN A 83 -4.30 -9.98 -15.14
N PHE A 84 -4.19 -8.97 -14.27
CA PHE A 84 -4.36 -9.09 -12.82
C PHE A 84 -5.68 -9.76 -12.40
N PHE A 85 -6.77 -9.56 -13.16
CA PHE A 85 -8.08 -10.14 -12.86
C PHE A 85 -8.41 -11.38 -13.69
N LYS A 86 -7.62 -11.67 -14.75
CA LYS A 86 -7.99 -12.60 -15.82
C LYS A 86 -8.17 -14.05 -15.36
N ASP A 87 -7.37 -14.50 -14.41
CA ASP A 87 -7.37 -15.90 -13.98
C ASP A 87 -8.46 -16.25 -12.96
N GLU A 88 -9.03 -15.24 -12.31
CA GLU A 88 -9.98 -15.41 -11.20
C GLU A 88 -11.37 -14.85 -11.49
N PHE A 89 -11.48 -13.89 -12.41
CA PHE A 89 -12.72 -13.17 -12.68
C PHE A 89 -13.10 -13.25 -14.15
N PHE A 90 -14.21 -13.94 -14.43
CA PHE A 90 -14.78 -14.11 -15.76
C PHE A 90 -16.16 -13.46 -15.84
N GLY A 91 -16.43 -12.72 -16.91
CA GLY A 91 -17.71 -12.05 -17.15
C GLY A 91 -17.91 -10.72 -16.42
N ILE A 92 -16.93 -10.27 -15.62
CA ILE A 92 -16.97 -8.97 -14.92
C ILE A 92 -15.90 -7.98 -15.43
N GLU A 93 -15.37 -8.20 -16.64
CA GLU A 93 -14.28 -7.43 -17.23
C GLU A 93 -14.63 -5.94 -17.35
N ARG A 94 -15.90 -5.63 -17.65
CA ARG A 94 -16.42 -4.25 -17.67
C ARG A 94 -16.30 -3.59 -16.29
N THR A 95 -16.70 -4.30 -15.23
CA THR A 95 -16.63 -3.82 -13.85
C THR A 95 -15.18 -3.67 -13.39
N ALA A 96 -14.33 -4.66 -13.68
CA ALA A 96 -12.90 -4.60 -13.39
C ALA A 96 -12.25 -3.37 -14.07
N SER A 97 -12.57 -3.13 -15.34
CA SER A 97 -12.09 -1.96 -16.08
C SER A 97 -12.55 -0.63 -15.47
N GLN A 98 -13.80 -0.55 -15.00
CA GLN A 98 -14.29 0.62 -14.27
C GLN A 98 -13.54 0.85 -12.95
N ILE A 99 -13.22 -0.21 -12.21
CA ILE A 99 -12.43 -0.13 -10.97
C ILE A 99 -11.01 0.37 -11.28
N VAL A 100 -10.35 -0.18 -12.29
CA VAL A 100 -9.02 0.29 -12.69
C VAL A 100 -9.07 1.76 -13.12
N ARG A 101 -10.10 2.17 -13.87
CA ARG A 101 -10.31 3.57 -14.25
C ARG A 101 -10.51 4.48 -13.03
N TYR A 102 -11.28 4.05 -12.04
CA TYR A 102 -11.46 4.78 -10.79
C TYR A 102 -10.11 5.02 -10.08
N PHE A 103 -9.29 3.97 -9.94
CA PHE A 103 -7.96 4.10 -9.32
C PHE A 103 -6.98 4.90 -10.18
N HIS A 104 -7.08 4.84 -11.51
CA HIS A 104 -6.31 5.70 -12.41
C HIS A 104 -6.64 7.18 -12.18
N SER A 105 -7.92 7.57 -12.20
CA SER A 105 -8.33 8.94 -11.89
C SER A 105 -7.91 9.37 -10.48
N ALA A 106 -8.09 8.50 -9.49
CA ALA A 106 -7.69 8.77 -8.10
C ALA A 106 -6.16 8.90 -7.96
N SER A 107 -5.37 8.18 -8.76
CA SER A 107 -3.90 8.29 -8.78
C SER A 107 -3.40 9.64 -9.30
N LEU A 108 -4.21 10.30 -10.16
CA LEU A 108 -3.97 11.63 -10.71
C LEU A 108 -4.56 12.74 -9.82
N LYS A 109 -4.96 12.42 -8.58
CA LYS A 109 -5.62 13.35 -7.65
C LYS A 109 -6.94 13.92 -8.20
N GLY A 110 -7.63 13.15 -9.03
CA GLY A 110 -8.99 13.45 -9.45
C GLY A 110 -9.97 13.46 -8.26
N GLU A 111 -11.20 13.88 -8.50
CA GLU A 111 -12.25 13.95 -7.47
C GLU A 111 -12.51 12.58 -6.83
N GLU A 112 -12.29 11.50 -7.58
CA GLU A 112 -12.41 10.10 -7.16
C GLU A 112 -11.53 9.77 -5.95
N SER A 113 -10.39 10.43 -5.77
CA SER A 113 -9.50 10.26 -4.61
C SER A 113 -10.17 10.63 -3.28
N ARG A 114 -11.17 11.52 -3.32
CA ARG A 114 -11.95 11.94 -2.14
C ARG A 114 -13.23 11.15 -1.95
N GLN A 115 -13.60 10.31 -2.91
CA GLN A 115 -14.82 9.51 -2.87
C GLN A 115 -14.62 8.17 -2.15
N VAL A 116 -15.71 7.46 -1.88
CA VAL A 116 -15.73 6.12 -1.28
C VAL A 116 -16.12 5.13 -2.37
N LEU A 117 -15.31 4.09 -2.59
CA LEU A 117 -15.65 3.04 -3.55
C LEU A 117 -16.59 2.03 -2.89
N TYR A 118 -17.81 1.90 -3.44
CA TYR A 118 -18.82 0.99 -2.93
C TYR A 118 -19.12 -0.12 -3.93
N LEU A 119 -18.97 -1.39 -3.51
CA LEU A 119 -19.21 -2.57 -4.33
C LEU A 119 -20.61 -3.12 -4.04
N MET A 120 -21.57 -2.89 -4.94
CA MET A 120 -22.93 -3.43 -4.82
C MET A 120 -23.17 -4.62 -5.75
N GLY A 121 -23.94 -5.60 -5.28
CA GLY A 121 -24.43 -6.70 -6.12
C GLY A 121 -25.16 -7.77 -5.31
N PRO A 122 -25.77 -8.77 -5.95
CA PRO A 122 -26.39 -9.90 -5.28
C PRO A 122 -25.39 -10.71 -4.44
N VAL A 123 -25.89 -11.48 -3.46
CA VAL A 123 -25.06 -12.41 -2.70
C VAL A 123 -24.42 -13.44 -3.65
N GLY A 124 -23.15 -13.77 -3.43
CA GLY A 124 -22.40 -14.67 -4.32
C GLY A 124 -21.79 -14.04 -5.58
N SER A 125 -21.94 -12.72 -5.80
CA SER A 125 -21.37 -12.03 -6.99
C SER A 125 -19.84 -11.78 -6.93
N GLY A 126 -19.10 -12.50 -6.10
CA GLY A 126 -17.63 -12.40 -6.02
C GLY A 126 -17.05 -11.11 -5.41
N LYS A 127 -17.86 -10.27 -4.73
CA LYS A 127 -17.38 -8.99 -4.13
C LYS A 127 -16.24 -9.20 -3.14
N SER A 128 -16.39 -10.14 -2.20
CA SER A 128 -15.34 -10.46 -1.23
C SER A 128 -14.10 -11.00 -1.91
N SER A 129 -14.27 -11.87 -2.91
CA SER A 129 -13.16 -12.43 -3.69
C SER A 129 -12.37 -11.33 -4.42
N LEU A 130 -13.05 -10.31 -4.95
CA LEU A 130 -12.40 -9.16 -5.57
C LEU A 130 -11.56 -8.37 -4.56
N VAL A 131 -12.10 -8.12 -3.36
CA VAL A 131 -11.38 -7.44 -2.28
C VAL A 131 -10.18 -8.29 -1.82
N GLU A 132 -10.34 -9.60 -1.69
CA GLU A 132 -9.25 -10.52 -1.35
C GLU A 132 -8.16 -10.53 -2.42
N LYS A 133 -8.51 -10.51 -3.71
CA LYS A 133 -7.52 -10.42 -4.79
C LYS A 133 -6.73 -9.11 -4.72
N LEU A 134 -7.40 -7.98 -4.48
CA LEU A 134 -6.74 -6.70 -4.27
C LEU A 134 -5.81 -6.73 -3.05
N GLN A 135 -6.24 -7.37 -1.96
CA GLN A 135 -5.40 -7.54 -0.77
C GLN A 135 -4.15 -8.37 -1.08
N ARG A 136 -4.28 -9.53 -1.73
CA ARG A 136 -3.14 -10.37 -2.11
C ARG A 136 -2.18 -9.63 -3.03
N GLY A 137 -2.71 -8.88 -4.00
CA GLY A 137 -1.88 -8.04 -4.87
C GLY A 137 -1.07 -7.01 -4.09
N LEU A 138 -1.62 -6.42 -3.02
CA LEU A 138 -0.89 -5.49 -2.16
C LEU A 138 0.19 -6.18 -1.31
N GLU A 139 -0.07 -7.41 -0.86
CA GLU A 139 0.89 -8.23 -0.11
C GLU A 139 2.09 -8.65 -0.98
N GLU A 140 1.87 -8.85 -2.28
CA GLU A 140 2.90 -9.17 -3.27
C GLU A 140 3.62 -7.92 -3.84
N ALA A 141 3.06 -6.73 -3.62
CA ALA A 141 3.60 -5.47 -4.12
C ALA A 141 4.86 -5.00 -3.36
N GLU A 142 5.45 -3.90 -3.84
CA GLU A 142 6.63 -3.30 -3.23
C GLU A 142 6.41 -2.96 -1.74
N PRO A 143 7.41 -3.22 -0.87
CA PRO A 143 7.36 -2.90 0.55
C PRO A 143 6.92 -1.46 0.84
N ILE A 144 6.18 -1.31 1.94
CA ILE A 144 5.79 -0.01 2.49
C ILE A 144 6.69 0.29 3.69
N TYR A 145 7.08 1.55 3.82
CA TYR A 145 7.86 2.06 4.95
C TYR A 145 6.93 2.85 5.85
N ALA A 146 7.13 2.71 7.16
CA ALA A 146 6.31 3.35 8.15
C ALA A 146 7.16 3.85 9.31
N ILE A 147 6.66 4.86 10.00
CA ILE A 147 7.24 5.31 11.27
C ILE A 147 7.08 4.20 12.31
N ALA A 148 8.16 3.84 13.01
CA ALA A 148 8.11 2.83 14.05
C ALA A 148 7.13 3.22 15.18
N ASP A 149 6.42 2.21 15.68
CA ASP A 149 5.38 2.33 16.70
C ASP A 149 4.25 3.32 16.39
N CYS A 150 4.08 3.68 15.11
CA CYS A 150 2.93 4.45 14.67
C CYS A 150 1.71 3.52 14.51
N PRO A 151 0.59 3.77 15.22
CA PRO A 151 -0.61 2.93 15.09
C PRO A 151 -1.29 3.07 13.71
N MET A 152 -0.98 4.15 12.99
CA MET A 152 -1.53 4.45 11.68
C MET A 152 -0.59 4.04 10.54
N PHE A 153 0.58 3.46 10.84
CA PHE A 153 1.61 3.11 9.87
C PHE A 153 1.90 4.26 8.88
N GLU A 154 2.12 5.45 9.43
CA GLU A 154 2.29 6.67 8.64
C GLU A 154 3.58 6.68 7.82
N GLU A 155 3.49 7.37 6.69
CA GLU A 155 4.60 7.59 5.79
C GLU A 155 5.70 8.45 6.45
N PRO A 156 6.97 8.02 6.46
CA PRO A 156 8.04 8.72 7.18
C PRO A 156 8.28 10.17 6.73
N LEU A 157 7.95 10.52 5.48
CA LEU A 157 8.05 11.89 4.97
C LEU A 157 7.19 12.89 5.78
N HIS A 158 6.18 12.43 6.51
CA HIS A 158 5.36 13.29 7.37
C HIS A 158 6.13 13.87 8.56
N LEU A 159 7.26 13.27 8.94
CA LEU A 159 8.17 13.80 9.97
C LEU A 159 8.83 15.12 9.54
N ILE A 160 8.87 15.41 8.23
CA ILE A 160 9.46 16.65 7.71
C ILE A 160 8.58 17.85 8.11
N PRO A 161 9.16 18.88 8.75
CA PRO A 161 8.43 20.10 9.11
C PRO A 161 7.79 20.77 7.89
N ARG A 162 6.56 21.28 8.05
CA ARG A 162 5.77 21.85 6.95
C ARG A 162 6.49 22.94 6.14
N HIS A 163 7.33 23.74 6.78
CA HIS A 163 8.07 24.81 6.12
C HIS A 163 9.17 24.29 5.19
N LEU A 164 9.77 23.13 5.49
CA LEU A 164 10.83 22.52 4.67
C LEU A 164 10.28 21.60 3.58
N ARG A 165 9.01 21.16 3.67
CA ARG A 165 8.44 20.19 2.72
C ARG A 165 8.60 20.60 1.26
N LYS A 166 8.39 21.88 0.93
CA LYS A 166 8.55 22.38 -0.45
C LYS A 166 9.97 22.19 -1.01
N GLU A 167 10.99 22.24 -0.16
CA GLU A 167 12.38 22.02 -0.57
C GLU A 167 12.61 20.52 -0.80
N PHE A 168 12.18 19.67 0.12
CA PHE A 168 12.28 18.22 0.00
C PHE A 168 11.48 17.65 -1.19
N GLU A 169 10.28 18.15 -1.45
CA GLU A 169 9.47 17.76 -2.61
C GLU A 169 10.19 18.04 -3.93
N LYS A 170 10.89 19.18 -4.02
CA LYS A 170 11.70 19.52 -5.19
C LYS A 170 12.95 18.65 -5.30
N MET A 171 13.63 18.39 -4.18
CA MET A 171 14.87 17.62 -4.17
C MET A 171 14.66 16.13 -4.46
N LEU A 172 13.54 15.58 -4.01
CA LEU A 172 13.24 14.15 -4.11
C LEU A 172 12.26 13.84 -5.26
N GLU A 173 11.70 14.86 -5.91
CA GLU A 173 10.66 14.71 -6.94
C GLU A 173 9.42 13.95 -6.44
N VAL A 174 9.11 14.09 -5.14
CA VAL A 174 7.97 13.45 -4.48
C VAL A 174 6.94 14.47 -4.04
N GLN A 175 5.74 14.01 -3.74
CA GLN A 175 4.64 14.82 -3.22
C GLN A 175 4.34 14.39 -1.78
N ILE A 176 4.40 15.32 -0.83
CA ILE A 176 4.16 15.04 0.59
C ILE A 176 2.76 15.56 0.96
N GLU A 177 1.78 14.65 0.99
CA GLU A 177 0.41 14.97 1.36
C GLU A 177 0.07 14.50 2.77
N GLY A 178 -0.62 15.34 3.55
CA GLY A 178 -1.09 15.01 4.89
C GLY A 178 -0.20 15.53 6.01
N ASP A 179 -0.53 15.14 7.23
CA ASP A 179 0.18 15.53 8.44
C ASP A 179 0.38 14.34 9.35
N LEU A 180 1.44 14.44 10.15
CA LEU A 180 1.72 13.50 11.22
C LEU A 180 0.51 13.38 12.17
N CYS A 181 0.11 12.15 12.50
CA CYS A 181 -0.99 11.85 13.41
C CYS A 181 -0.77 12.49 14.79
N PRO A 182 -1.86 12.70 15.56
CA PRO A 182 -1.76 13.27 16.90
C PRO A 182 -0.79 12.54 17.83
N ILE A 183 -0.72 11.20 17.74
CA ILE A 183 0.13 10.35 18.58
C ILE A 183 1.61 10.55 18.24
N CYS A 184 1.98 10.40 16.96
CA CYS A 184 3.37 10.60 16.53
C CYS A 184 3.82 12.05 16.73
N ARG A 185 2.92 13.02 16.56
CA ARG A 185 3.20 14.43 16.83
C ARG A 185 3.46 14.71 18.30
N HIS A 186 2.69 14.09 19.18
CA HIS A 186 2.90 14.22 20.62
C HIS A 186 4.23 13.56 21.04
N ARG A 187 4.47 12.32 20.60
CA ARG A 187 5.73 11.60 20.84
C ARG A 187 6.94 12.40 20.38
N LEU A 188 6.91 12.91 19.14
CA LEU A 188 8.00 13.73 18.62
C LEU A 188 8.24 14.93 19.53
N LYS A 189 7.20 15.69 19.90
CA LYS A 189 7.33 16.84 20.80
C LYS A 189 7.95 16.48 22.15
N GLU A 190 7.58 15.35 22.74
CA GLU A 190 8.13 14.88 24.01
C GLU A 190 9.62 14.50 23.87
N GLU A 191 9.97 13.75 22.83
CA GLU A 191 11.37 13.40 22.53
C GLU A 191 12.22 14.66 22.32
N LEU A 192 11.68 15.68 21.64
CA LEU A 192 12.37 16.96 21.43
C LEU A 192 12.54 17.74 22.74
N ALA A 193 11.49 17.81 23.55
CA ALA A 193 11.56 18.46 24.86
C ALA A 193 12.57 17.75 25.78
N HIS A 194 12.65 16.42 25.70
CA HIS A 194 13.60 15.63 26.48
C HIS A 194 15.05 15.85 26.02
N ALA A 195 15.30 15.85 24.71
CA ALA A 195 16.62 16.10 24.14
C ALA A 195 17.15 17.50 24.52
N MET A 196 16.29 18.52 24.42
CA MET A 196 16.63 19.89 24.81
C MET A 196 16.96 20.03 26.30
N LYS A 197 16.28 19.29 27.18
CA LYS A 197 16.54 19.30 28.64
C LYS A 197 17.82 18.57 29.02
N ASN A 198 18.16 17.48 28.34
CA ASN A 198 19.25 16.59 28.74
C ASN A 198 20.59 16.92 28.09
N SER A 199 20.60 17.48 26.87
CA SER A 199 21.85 17.85 26.21
C SER A 199 21.61 18.77 25.01
N PRO A 200 21.94 20.08 25.09
CA PRO A 200 21.75 21.05 24.01
C PRO A 200 22.50 20.73 22.71
N SER A 201 23.48 19.81 22.77
CA SER A 201 24.37 19.42 21.67
C SER A 201 24.22 17.96 21.23
N SER A 202 23.23 17.21 21.75
CA SER A 202 23.05 15.81 21.37
C SER A 202 22.53 15.67 19.93
N LYS A 203 23.20 14.81 19.15
CA LYS A 203 22.76 14.42 17.81
C LYS A 203 21.35 13.84 17.91
N TRP A 204 20.45 14.42 17.11
CA TRP A 204 19.06 13.97 17.02
C TRP A 204 19.01 12.55 16.48
N ASN A 205 18.42 11.63 17.24
CA ASN A 205 18.02 10.35 16.71
C ASN A 205 16.64 10.53 16.09
N PHE A 206 16.58 10.55 14.75
CA PHE A 206 15.30 10.51 14.04
C PHE A 206 14.52 9.25 14.46
N PRO A 207 13.17 9.31 14.48
CA PRO A 207 12.35 8.13 14.70
C PRO A 207 12.81 7.01 13.78
N SER A 208 12.96 5.81 14.32
CA SER A 208 13.32 4.68 13.49
C SER A 208 12.20 4.43 12.48
N VAL A 209 12.58 4.28 11.22
CA VAL A 209 11.68 3.92 10.14
C VAL A 209 11.81 2.43 9.94
N ILE A 210 10.66 1.75 9.86
CA ILE A 210 10.58 0.33 9.56
C ILE A 210 10.06 0.14 8.15
N GLY A 211 10.67 -0.73 7.37
CA GLY A 211 10.26 -1.08 6.01
C GLY A 211 10.23 -2.58 5.84
N GLY A 212 9.22 -3.12 5.18
CA GLY A 212 9.17 -4.56 4.87
C GLY A 212 7.83 -4.99 4.32
N ALA A 213 7.81 -6.11 3.58
CA ALA A 213 6.60 -6.74 3.07
C ALA A 213 5.57 -7.07 4.18
N LEU A 214 6.06 -7.16 5.43
CA LEU A 214 5.29 -7.64 6.57
C LEU A 214 4.44 -6.61 7.31
N ALA A 215 4.52 -5.31 6.97
CA ALA A 215 3.65 -4.30 7.59
C ALA A 215 2.16 -4.48 7.20
N LEU A 216 1.88 -5.28 6.17
CA LEU A 216 0.54 -5.61 5.69
C LEU A 216 -0.07 -6.85 6.35
N SER A 217 0.72 -7.65 7.08
CA SER A 217 0.22 -8.88 7.68
C SER A 217 -0.54 -8.60 8.98
N ARG A 218 -1.87 -8.52 8.85
CA ARG A 218 -2.91 -8.69 9.89
C ARG A 218 -3.19 -7.55 10.88
N ARG A 219 -2.61 -6.36 10.76
CA ARG A 219 -3.14 -5.17 11.46
C ARG A 219 -3.25 -3.98 10.51
N LEU A 220 -4.45 -3.87 9.92
CA LEU A 220 -5.10 -2.62 9.55
C LEU A 220 -4.19 -1.58 8.90
N ILE A 221 -4.01 -1.69 7.58
CA ILE A 221 -4.22 -0.48 6.79
C ILE A 221 -5.70 -0.15 6.97
N PRO A 222 -6.07 1.05 7.46
CA PRO A 222 -7.44 1.49 7.34
C PRO A 222 -7.71 1.70 5.85
N ILE A 223 -8.19 0.64 5.19
CA ILE A 223 -9.11 0.79 4.07
C ILE A 223 -10.42 1.31 4.68
N THR A 224 -10.38 2.51 5.29
CA THR A 224 -11.52 3.14 5.97
C THR A 224 -12.62 3.57 4.99
N LYS A 225 -12.51 3.20 3.71
CA LYS A 225 -13.47 3.52 2.65
C LYS A 225 -13.96 2.32 1.85
N ILE A 226 -13.74 1.08 2.28
CA ILE A 226 -14.49 -0.06 1.73
C ILE A 226 -15.31 -0.65 2.87
N ARG A 227 -16.47 -0.02 3.11
CA ARG A 227 -17.44 -0.51 4.08
C ARG A 227 -18.32 -1.53 3.37
N LEU A 228 -18.11 -2.81 3.69
CA LEU A 228 -19.00 -3.89 3.30
C LEU A 228 -20.20 -3.88 4.25
N TYR A 229 -21.41 -3.85 3.68
CA TYR A 229 -22.67 -4.11 4.36
C TYR A 229 -23.32 -5.32 3.71
#